data_AF-A0AAU3YUF6-F1
#
_entry.id   AF-A0AAU3YUF6-F1
#
_cell.length_a   1.000
_cell.length_b   1.000
_cell.length_c   1.000
_cell.angle_alpha   90.00
_cell.angle_beta   90.00
_cell.angle_gamma   90.00
#
_symmetry.space_group_name_H-M   'P 1'
#
loop_
_entity.id
_entity.type
_entity.pdbx_description
1 polymer ?
#
loop_
_entity_poly.entity_id
_entity_poly.type
_entity_poly.pdbx_seq_one_letter_code
_entity_poly.pdbx_strand_id
1 'polypeptide(L)'
;MTNPTTPSPALLTWVSRALGSRPFVQDVSHPRENSRVWRLDLPGAVRLFLKVSPKAVMYERETLALRSAAPALGAGGAPQLRASSAEHLALLMTAVPGRPLRQLTLTPTEEVRAHRQAGALMARFHAAGDLSGPRRAEAERALQAAADGADRLLATAGGLLSVPEQKLVRELAGQLRALPPLPLAYIHGDAWDRNLMWSSAQQQAGWIDFERSRPAAAVQDFVLMACSAWTDRPDLRAACLQGYGRNLTPEEQHAVGCLAAIDAVSCLVWGPRLDDPDVTARGRRTLDRLMAGVLV
;
A
#
# COMPACT_ATOMS: atom_id res chain seq x y z
N MET A 1 24.30 1.21 -14.42
CA MET A 1 24.90 2.03 -13.34
C MET A 1 24.78 1.25 -12.05
N THR A 2 25.87 1.03 -11.32
CA THR A 2 25.86 0.31 -10.05
C THR A 2 25.16 1.17 -9.00
N ASN A 3 24.09 0.64 -8.41
CA ASN A 3 23.37 1.32 -7.34
C ASN A 3 24.28 1.43 -6.10
N PRO A 4 24.42 2.63 -5.50
CA PRO A 4 25.28 2.78 -4.33
C PRO A 4 24.67 2.01 -3.15
N THR A 5 25.43 1.05 -2.62
CA THR A 5 25.09 0.24 -1.44
C THR A 5 25.16 1.05 -0.14
N THR A 6 25.65 2.28 -0.19
CA THR A 6 25.79 3.17 0.96
C THR A 6 25.08 4.50 0.74
N PRO A 7 24.46 5.09 1.78
CA PRO A 7 23.88 6.42 1.68
C PRO A 7 24.95 7.47 1.37
N SER A 8 24.56 8.59 0.75
CA SER A 8 25.49 9.69 0.46
C SER A 8 26.10 10.26 1.75
N PRO A 9 27.30 10.87 1.70
CA PRO A 9 27.92 11.48 2.88
C PRO A 9 27.04 12.52 3.58
N ALA A 10 26.30 13.32 2.81
CA ALA A 10 25.35 14.30 3.34
C ALA A 10 24.20 13.61 4.10
N LEU A 11 23.64 12.54 3.52
CA LEU A 11 22.56 11.78 4.14
C LEU A 11 23.02 11.05 5.42
N LEU A 12 24.23 10.47 5.41
CA LEU A 12 24.83 9.89 6.61
C LEU A 12 25.07 10.91 7.71
N THR A 13 25.50 12.12 7.34
CA THR A 13 25.71 13.23 8.29
C THR A 13 24.40 13.65 8.94
N TRP A 14 23.34 13.80 8.13
CA TRP A 14 21.99 14.09 8.63
C TRP A 14 21.49 13.01 9.59
N VAL A 15 21.57 11.73 9.20
CA VAL A 15 21.16 10.60 10.05
C VAL A 15 21.96 10.55 11.35
N SER A 16 23.29 10.72 11.28
CA SER A 16 24.14 10.65 12.46
C SER A 16 23.82 11.77 13.45
N ARG A 17 23.49 12.97 12.95
CA ARG A 17 23.01 14.08 13.79
C ARG A 17 21.66 13.76 14.43
N ALA A 18 20.72 13.19 13.66
CA ALA A 18 19.40 12.82 14.18
C ALA A 18 19.47 11.71 15.25
N LEU A 19 20.45 10.83 15.17
CA LEU A 19 20.64 9.70 16.10
C LEU A 19 21.61 9.99 17.25
N GLY A 20 22.32 11.11 17.23
CA GLY A 20 23.40 11.42 18.17
C GLY A 20 24.61 10.49 18.08
N SER A 21 24.66 9.60 17.08
CA SER A 21 25.74 8.63 16.86
C SER A 21 25.74 8.16 15.40
N ARG A 22 26.89 7.65 14.92
CA ARG A 22 27.00 7.11 13.57
C ARG A 22 26.52 5.65 13.54
N PRO A 23 25.45 5.30 12.80
CA PRO A 23 24.94 3.93 12.76
C PRO A 23 25.79 3.04 11.85
N PHE A 24 25.70 1.72 12.07
CA PHE A 24 26.05 0.75 11.05
C PHE A 24 24.94 0.71 9.99
N VAL A 25 25.30 0.59 8.71
CA VAL A 25 24.37 0.72 7.59
C VAL A 25 24.42 -0.51 6.71
N GLN A 26 23.25 -1.12 6.46
CA GLN A 26 23.09 -2.20 5.50
C GLN A 26 22.03 -1.81 4.47
N ASP A 27 22.35 -1.90 3.18
CA ASP A 27 21.36 -1.76 2.11
C ASP A 27 20.38 -2.92 2.12
N VAL A 28 19.10 -2.58 2.11
CA VAL A 28 17.97 -3.50 2.05
C VAL A 28 16.95 -3.02 1.01
N SER A 29 17.38 -2.17 0.09
CA SER A 29 16.54 -1.62 -0.98
C SER A 29 16.01 -2.73 -1.87
N HIS A 30 14.74 -2.62 -2.28
CA HIS A 30 14.26 -3.36 -3.44
C HIS A 30 14.99 -2.87 -4.70
N PRO A 31 15.10 -3.72 -5.76
CA PRO A 31 15.73 -3.34 -7.02
C PRO A 31 14.83 -2.36 -7.80
N ARG A 32 14.66 -1.14 -7.27
CA ARG A 32 13.95 -0.03 -7.92
C ARG A 32 14.93 1.13 -8.06
N GLU A 33 14.94 1.82 -9.19
CA GLU A 33 15.97 2.83 -9.44
C GLU A 33 15.95 4.01 -8.45
N ASN A 34 14.78 4.40 -7.95
CA ASN A 34 14.60 5.71 -7.30
C ASN A 34 14.12 5.67 -5.84
N SER A 35 13.88 4.48 -5.27
CA SER A 35 13.61 4.35 -3.83
C SER A 35 14.76 3.58 -3.18
N ARG A 36 15.26 4.08 -2.06
CA ARG A 36 16.35 3.45 -1.31
C ARG A 36 15.95 3.26 0.13
N VAL A 37 16.28 2.11 0.69
CA VAL A 37 16.04 1.77 2.08
C VAL A 37 17.29 1.14 2.66
N TRP A 38 17.78 1.72 3.75
CA TRP A 38 18.88 1.14 4.52
C TRP A 38 18.40 0.77 5.91
N ARG A 39 18.80 -0.41 6.38
CA ARG A 39 18.69 -0.79 7.78
C ARG A 39 19.83 -0.14 8.55
N LEU A 40 19.49 0.49 9.67
CA LEU A 40 20.43 1.11 10.58
C LEU A 40 20.43 0.35 11.89
N ASP A 41 21.61 -0.14 12.27
CA ASP A 41 21.82 -0.84 13.53
C ASP A 41 22.59 0.09 14.49
N LEU A 42 21.97 0.39 15.64
CA LEU A 42 22.54 1.19 16.74
C LEU A 42 22.93 0.29 17.92
N PRO A 43 23.95 0.66 18.72
CA PRO A 43 24.19 0.04 20.01
C PRO A 43 22.95 0.22 20.90
N GLY A 44 22.32 -0.87 21.36
CA GLY A 44 21.10 -0.82 22.17
C GLY A 44 19.81 -1.38 21.52
N ALA A 45 19.93 -2.13 20.42
CA ALA A 45 18.88 -3.01 19.85
C ALA A 45 17.68 -2.34 19.13
N VAL A 46 17.59 -1.02 19.07
CA VAL A 46 16.54 -0.37 18.25
C VAL A 46 16.95 -0.42 16.77
N ARG A 47 16.26 -1.27 16.00
CA ARG A 47 16.40 -1.34 14.55
C ARG A 47 15.64 -0.19 13.91
N LEU A 48 16.34 0.60 13.09
CA LEU A 48 15.78 1.71 12.35
C LEU A 48 15.91 1.49 10.85
N PHE A 49 15.08 2.18 10.09
CA PHE A 49 15.17 2.24 8.63
C PHE A 49 15.30 3.68 8.18
N LEU A 50 16.22 3.90 7.24
CA LEU A 50 16.37 5.12 6.49
C LEU A 50 15.78 4.89 5.09
N LYS A 51 14.69 5.58 4.77
CA LYS A 51 14.05 5.53 3.46
C LYS A 51 14.26 6.85 2.72
N VAL A 52 14.64 6.80 1.46
CA VAL A 52 14.60 7.94 0.53
C VAL A 52 13.46 7.70 -0.45
N SER A 53 12.51 8.63 -0.46
CA SER A 53 11.36 8.56 -1.37
C SER A 53 11.76 8.98 -2.78
N PRO A 54 11.20 8.36 -3.82
CA PRO A 54 11.53 8.67 -5.22
C PRO A 54 10.96 10.01 -5.71
N LYS A 55 9.95 10.55 -5.02
CA LYS A 55 9.22 11.77 -5.41
C LYS A 55 8.78 12.54 -4.18
N ALA A 56 8.76 13.88 -4.27
CA ALA A 56 8.29 14.76 -3.20
C ALA A 56 6.88 14.41 -2.70
N VAL A 57 5.93 14.16 -3.62
CA VAL A 57 4.54 13.79 -3.24
C VAL A 57 4.47 12.49 -2.40
N MET A 58 5.36 11.52 -2.64
CA MET A 58 5.41 10.27 -1.88
C MET A 58 6.00 10.51 -0.50
N TYR A 59 7.08 11.30 -0.43
CA TYR A 59 7.67 11.75 0.84
C TYR A 59 6.64 12.52 1.69
N GLU A 60 5.91 13.46 1.11
CA GLU A 60 4.91 14.28 1.80
C GLU A 60 3.77 13.41 2.36
N ARG A 61 3.24 12.48 1.54
CA ARG A 61 2.20 11.55 1.95
C ARG A 61 2.65 10.65 3.09
N GLU A 62 3.81 10.01 2.96
CA GLU A 62 4.34 9.12 3.97
C GLU A 62 4.66 9.88 5.27
N THR A 63 5.26 11.06 5.17
CA THR A 63 5.54 11.93 6.32
C THR A 63 4.24 12.29 7.04
N LEU A 64 3.20 12.70 6.30
CA LEU A 64 1.92 13.07 6.88
C LEU A 64 1.29 11.86 7.58
N ALA A 65 1.18 10.72 6.88
CA ALA A 65 0.59 9.50 7.42
C ALA A 65 1.30 9.03 8.69
N LEU A 66 2.63 9.01 8.70
CA LEU A 66 3.44 8.58 9.84
C LEU A 66 3.35 9.54 11.04
N ARG A 67 3.05 10.82 10.81
CA ARG A 67 2.88 11.83 11.87
C ARG A 67 1.46 11.89 12.43
N SER A 68 0.44 11.67 11.59
CA SER A 68 -0.97 11.90 11.98
C SER A 68 -1.73 10.61 12.28
N ALA A 69 -1.84 9.70 11.32
CA ALA A 69 -2.76 8.55 11.39
C ALA A 69 -2.07 7.26 11.88
N ALA A 70 -0.82 7.02 11.47
CA ALA A 70 -0.08 5.81 11.84
C ALA A 70 0.09 5.60 13.36
N PRO A 71 0.25 6.64 14.21
CA PRO A 71 0.33 6.47 15.65
C PRO A 71 -0.87 5.72 16.26
N ALA A 72 -2.06 5.82 15.66
CA ALA A 72 -3.26 5.14 16.12
C ALA A 72 -3.21 3.61 15.97
N LEU A 73 -2.24 3.07 15.22
CA LEU A 73 -2.05 1.63 15.05
C LEU A 73 -1.36 1.00 16.27
N GLY A 74 -0.81 1.82 17.16
CA GLY A 74 -0.14 1.40 18.38
C GLY A 74 1.29 0.90 18.14
N ALA A 75 1.97 0.55 19.23
CA ALA A 75 3.33 0.04 19.19
C ALA A 75 3.41 -1.26 18.36
N GLY A 76 4.32 -1.28 17.38
CA GLY A 76 4.48 -2.41 16.46
C GLY A 76 3.41 -2.52 15.36
N GLY A 77 2.38 -1.67 15.37
CA GLY A 77 1.34 -1.65 14.33
C GLY A 77 1.74 -0.86 13.07
N ALA A 78 2.71 0.06 13.18
CA ALA A 78 3.29 0.83 12.09
C ALA A 78 4.70 1.35 12.45
N PRO A 79 5.51 1.80 11.47
CA PRO A 79 6.74 2.53 11.77
C PRO A 79 6.45 3.81 12.55
N GLN A 80 7.31 4.14 13.50
CA GLN A 80 7.30 5.44 14.16
C GLN A 80 8.32 6.34 13.48
N LEU A 81 7.90 7.51 13.02
CA LEU A 81 8.82 8.50 12.46
C LEU A 81 9.69 9.10 13.57
N ARG A 82 11.01 8.99 13.41
CA ARG A 82 12.01 9.59 14.31
C ARG A 82 12.51 10.93 13.79
N ALA A 83 12.75 11.03 12.48
CA ALA A 83 13.13 12.27 11.83
C ALA A 83 12.74 12.24 10.34
N SER A 84 12.61 13.41 9.73
CA SER A 84 12.44 13.53 8.28
C SER A 84 13.24 14.71 7.73
N SER A 85 13.66 14.62 6.47
CA SER A 85 14.36 15.68 5.74
C SER A 85 13.70 15.89 4.38
N ALA A 86 13.08 17.06 4.18
CA ALA A 86 12.51 17.42 2.89
C ALA A 86 13.59 17.68 1.84
N GLU A 87 14.75 18.20 2.26
CA GLU A 87 15.92 18.42 1.38
C GLU A 87 16.39 17.11 0.74
N HIS A 88 16.36 16.00 1.50
CA HIS A 88 16.81 14.70 1.02
C HIS A 88 15.66 13.75 0.65
N LEU A 89 14.41 14.20 0.77
CA LEU A 89 13.21 13.33 0.69
C LEU A 89 13.34 12.08 1.58
N ALA A 90 13.94 12.24 2.76
CA ALA A 90 14.37 11.13 3.60
C ALA A 90 13.54 11.00 4.88
N LEU A 91 13.28 9.76 5.27
CA LEU A 91 12.54 9.38 6.46
C LEU A 91 13.38 8.42 7.30
N LEU A 92 13.49 8.72 8.59
CA LEU A 92 14.12 7.84 9.57
C LEU A 92 13.02 7.30 10.48
N MET A 93 12.82 5.99 10.50
CA MET A 93 11.67 5.36 11.16
C MET A 93 12.06 4.06 11.88
N THR A 94 11.24 3.64 12.85
CA THR A 94 11.45 2.36 13.55
C THR A 94 11.08 1.17 12.69
N ALA A 95 11.73 0.03 12.94
CA ALA A 95 11.26 -1.25 12.42
C ALA A 95 9.87 -1.60 12.97
N VAL A 96 9.07 -2.25 12.12
CA VAL A 96 7.87 -2.98 12.53
C VAL A 96 8.26 -4.44 12.81
N PRO A 97 7.79 -5.07 13.91
CA PRO A 97 8.12 -6.46 14.21
C PRO A 97 7.74 -7.44 13.10
N GLY A 98 8.56 -8.47 12.91
CA GLY A 98 8.28 -9.56 11.99
C GLY A 98 8.83 -9.36 10.58
N ARG A 99 8.17 -9.98 9.60
CA ARG A 99 8.52 -9.93 8.17
C ARG A 99 7.27 -9.72 7.33
N PRO A 100 7.40 -9.24 6.08
CA PRO A 100 6.26 -9.18 5.17
C PRO A 100 5.57 -10.54 5.04
N LEU A 101 4.24 -10.56 5.11
CA LEU A 101 3.43 -11.77 5.12
C LEU A 101 3.68 -12.61 3.88
N ARG A 102 3.86 -11.94 2.71
CA ARG A 102 4.26 -12.58 1.44
C ARG A 102 5.53 -13.44 1.54
N GLN A 103 6.43 -13.14 2.47
CA GLN A 103 7.71 -13.85 2.62
C GLN A 103 7.67 -14.96 3.68
N LEU A 104 6.51 -15.22 4.26
CA LEU A 104 6.33 -16.19 5.33
C LEU A 104 5.50 -17.38 4.84
N THR A 105 5.90 -18.57 5.27
CA THR A 105 5.05 -19.75 5.21
C THR A 105 4.35 -19.87 6.55
N LEU A 106 3.08 -19.46 6.59
CA LEU A 106 2.26 -19.48 7.80
C LEU A 106 1.35 -20.70 7.82
N THR A 107 0.98 -21.13 9.02
CA THR A 107 -0.16 -22.05 9.16
C THR A 107 -1.46 -21.32 8.75
N PRO A 108 -2.49 -22.04 8.25
CA PRO A 108 -3.78 -21.41 7.91
C PRO A 108 -4.37 -20.59 9.07
N THR A 109 -4.19 -21.05 10.31
CA THR A 109 -4.65 -20.35 11.51
C THR A 109 -3.89 -19.05 11.77
N GLU A 110 -2.58 -19.01 11.54
CA GLU A 110 -1.78 -17.78 11.66
C GLU A 110 -2.14 -16.78 10.58
N GLU A 111 -2.36 -17.23 9.34
CA GLU A 111 -2.73 -16.37 8.22
C GLU A 111 -4.09 -15.70 8.44
N VAL A 112 -5.09 -16.47 8.87
CA VAL A 112 -6.41 -15.95 9.28
C VAL A 112 -6.27 -14.92 10.41
N ARG A 113 -5.41 -15.19 11.40
CA ARG A 113 -5.16 -14.26 12.51
C ARG A 113 -4.50 -12.98 12.04
N ALA A 114 -3.51 -13.08 11.15
CA ALA A 114 -2.82 -11.93 10.57
C ALA A 114 -3.79 -11.03 9.80
N HIS A 115 -4.65 -11.62 8.95
CA HIS A 115 -5.67 -10.87 8.22
C HIS A 115 -6.71 -10.22 9.13
N ARG A 116 -7.14 -10.90 10.21
CA ARG A 116 -8.03 -10.30 11.21
C ARG A 116 -7.39 -9.08 11.88
N GLN A 117 -6.12 -9.16 12.28
CA GLN A 117 -5.43 -8.01 12.86
C GLN A 117 -5.18 -6.91 11.83
N ALA A 118 -4.91 -7.26 10.58
CA ALA A 118 -4.75 -6.32 9.48
C ALA A 118 -6.01 -5.46 9.30
N GLY A 119 -7.19 -6.08 9.32
CA GLY A 119 -8.47 -5.38 9.29
C GLY A 119 -8.67 -4.44 10.48
N ALA A 120 -8.34 -4.88 11.70
CA ALA A 120 -8.44 -4.03 12.90
C ALA A 120 -7.48 -2.83 12.85
N LEU A 121 -6.27 -3.02 12.33
CA LEU A 121 -5.32 -1.93 12.09
C LEU A 121 -5.83 -0.94 11.05
N MET A 122 -6.41 -1.42 9.95
CA MET A 122 -7.01 -0.58 8.92
C MET A 122 -8.18 0.25 9.48
N ALA A 123 -9.06 -0.35 10.29
CA ALA A 123 -10.15 0.38 10.93
C ALA A 123 -9.64 1.55 11.79
N ARG A 124 -8.58 1.31 12.58
CA ARG A 124 -7.91 2.37 13.37
C ARG A 124 -7.28 3.44 12.48
N PHE A 125 -6.60 3.04 11.40
CA PHE A 125 -5.99 3.99 10.47
C PHE A 125 -7.04 4.89 9.81
N HIS A 126 -8.11 4.29 9.29
CA HIS A 126 -9.20 5.00 8.63
C HIS A 126 -9.88 6.01 9.57
N ALA A 127 -10.07 5.64 10.84
CA ALA A 127 -10.70 6.49 11.85
C ALA A 127 -9.77 7.61 12.37
N ALA A 128 -8.45 7.41 12.35
CA ALA A 128 -7.47 8.38 12.85
C ALA A 128 -7.16 9.50 11.85
N GLY A 129 -7.49 9.31 10.58
CA GLY A 129 -7.25 10.28 9.53
C GLY A 129 -8.13 11.52 9.65
N ASP A 130 -7.52 12.69 9.59
CA ASP A 130 -8.25 13.95 9.46
C ASP A 130 -8.81 14.11 8.03
N LEU A 131 -10.14 14.06 7.95
CA LEU A 131 -10.95 14.25 6.75
C LEU A 131 -11.74 15.58 6.79
N SER A 132 -11.11 16.64 7.27
CA SER A 132 -11.69 17.98 7.24
C SER A 132 -11.24 18.78 6.00
N GLY A 133 -12.03 19.81 5.65
CA GLY A 133 -11.66 20.82 4.66
C GLY A 133 -11.20 20.24 3.31
N PRO A 134 -10.03 20.65 2.78
CA PRO A 134 -9.54 20.20 1.48
C PRO A 134 -9.39 18.68 1.35
N ARG A 135 -9.09 17.97 2.44
CA ARG A 135 -8.91 16.50 2.44
C ARG A 135 -10.23 15.78 2.23
N ARG A 136 -11.32 16.31 2.80
CA ARG A 136 -12.66 15.79 2.52
C ARG A 136 -12.98 15.88 1.04
N ALA A 137 -12.75 17.06 0.46
CA ALA A 137 -13.01 17.31 -0.95
C ALA A 137 -12.12 16.45 -1.87
N GLU A 138 -10.88 16.15 -1.48
CA GLU A 138 -10.03 15.16 -2.17
C GLU A 138 -10.64 13.76 -2.10
N ALA A 139 -11.07 13.31 -0.91
CA ALA A 139 -11.66 11.99 -0.72
C ALA A 139 -12.95 11.80 -1.54
N GLU A 140 -13.82 12.81 -1.55
CA GLU A 140 -15.09 12.80 -2.31
C GLU A 140 -14.86 12.68 -3.83
N ARG A 141 -13.73 13.20 -4.35
CA ARG A 141 -13.37 13.12 -5.77
C ARG A 141 -12.54 11.88 -6.12
N ALA A 142 -12.09 11.09 -5.14
CA ALA A 142 -11.10 10.03 -5.36
C ALA A 142 -11.57 8.92 -6.31
N LEU A 143 -12.85 8.51 -6.24
CA LEU A 143 -13.40 7.49 -7.14
C LEU A 143 -13.52 8.01 -8.58
N GLN A 144 -14.00 9.25 -8.74
CA GLN A 144 -14.06 9.92 -10.03
C GLN A 144 -12.67 10.05 -10.65
N ALA A 145 -11.68 10.48 -9.86
CA ALA A 145 -10.30 10.58 -10.32
C ALA A 145 -9.69 9.22 -10.70
N ALA A 146 -10.04 8.14 -10.00
CA ALA A 146 -9.65 6.78 -10.37
C ALA A 146 -10.25 6.37 -11.71
N ALA A 147 -11.56 6.60 -11.91
CA ALA A 147 -12.24 6.32 -13.16
C ALA A 147 -11.67 7.13 -14.34
N ASP A 148 -11.40 8.42 -14.15
CA ASP A 148 -10.79 9.29 -15.17
C ASP A 148 -9.33 8.93 -15.46
N GLY A 149 -8.66 8.26 -14.52
CA GLY A 149 -7.36 7.66 -14.73
C GLY A 149 -7.39 6.45 -15.68
N ALA A 150 -8.52 5.75 -15.79
CA ALA A 150 -8.65 4.54 -16.61
C ALA A 150 -8.37 4.82 -18.09
N ASP A 151 -8.90 5.91 -18.65
CA ASP A 151 -8.70 6.25 -20.06
C ASP A 151 -7.22 6.53 -20.39
N ARG A 152 -6.50 7.19 -19.49
CA ARG A 152 -5.05 7.43 -19.63
C ARG A 152 -4.24 6.15 -19.51
N LEU A 153 -4.63 5.27 -18.59
CA LEU A 153 -4.01 3.96 -18.41
C LEU A 153 -4.22 3.08 -19.65
N LEU A 154 -5.43 3.04 -20.20
CA LEU A 154 -5.74 2.32 -21.43
C LEU A 154 -4.94 2.84 -22.62
N ALA A 155 -4.85 4.17 -22.77
CA ALA A 155 -4.00 4.77 -23.81
C ALA A 155 -2.52 4.40 -23.64
N THR A 156 -2.04 4.36 -22.40
CA THR A 156 -0.65 3.96 -22.10
C THR A 156 -0.41 2.47 -22.32
N ALA A 157 -1.41 1.63 -22.05
CA ALA A 157 -1.31 0.19 -22.19
C ALA A 157 -1.26 -0.25 -23.67
N GLY A 158 -1.92 0.48 -24.56
CA GLY A 158 -1.86 0.23 -26.00
C GLY A 158 -2.20 -1.22 -26.35
N GLY A 159 -1.30 -1.90 -27.07
CA GLY A 159 -1.47 -3.29 -27.50
C GLY A 159 -1.38 -4.36 -26.40
N LEU A 160 -1.17 -3.99 -25.13
CA LEU A 160 -1.16 -4.93 -24.01
C LEU A 160 -2.56 -5.50 -23.68
N LEU A 161 -3.62 -4.86 -24.20
CA LEU A 161 -5.01 -5.28 -24.02
C LEU A 161 -5.69 -5.47 -25.38
N SER A 162 -6.44 -6.55 -25.49
CA SER A 162 -7.40 -6.79 -26.56
C SER A 162 -8.55 -5.78 -26.53
N VAL A 163 -9.24 -5.61 -27.66
CA VAL A 163 -10.40 -4.70 -27.76
C VAL A 163 -11.51 -5.04 -26.75
N PRO A 164 -11.88 -6.31 -26.51
CA PRO A 164 -12.86 -6.67 -25.48
C PRO A 164 -12.42 -6.26 -24.06
N GLU A 165 -11.16 -6.47 -23.70
CA GLU A 165 -10.65 -6.08 -22.38
C GLU A 165 -10.67 -4.55 -22.20
N GLN A 166 -10.28 -3.79 -23.23
CA GLN A 166 -10.37 -2.33 -23.18
C GLN A 166 -11.81 -1.86 -23.03
N LYS A 167 -12.77 -2.52 -23.70
CA LYS A 167 -14.20 -2.21 -23.59
C LYS A 167 -14.69 -2.47 -22.16
N LEU A 168 -14.38 -3.63 -21.59
CA LEU A 168 -14.75 -3.98 -20.21
C LEU A 168 -14.21 -2.96 -19.20
N VAL A 169 -12.94 -2.57 -19.31
CA VAL A 169 -12.34 -1.59 -18.39
C VAL A 169 -13.04 -0.23 -18.50
N ARG A 170 -13.40 0.23 -19.72
CA ARG A 170 -14.16 1.48 -19.89
C ARG A 170 -15.54 1.40 -19.28
N GLU A 171 -16.23 0.27 -19.45
CA GLU A 171 -17.56 0.03 -18.86
C GLU A 171 -17.49 0.06 -17.32
N LEU A 172 -16.53 -0.66 -16.72
CA LEU A 172 -16.31 -0.67 -15.28
C LEU A 172 -15.88 0.70 -14.73
N ALA A 173 -15.07 1.45 -15.47
CA ALA A 173 -14.76 2.84 -15.13
C ALA A 173 -16.01 3.74 -15.20
N GLY A 174 -16.90 3.52 -16.17
CA GLY A 174 -18.19 4.20 -16.26
C GLY A 174 -19.10 3.90 -15.06
N GLN A 175 -19.18 2.62 -14.67
CA GLN A 175 -19.93 2.19 -13.48
C GLN A 175 -19.36 2.81 -12.19
N LEU A 176 -18.03 2.87 -12.04
CA LEU A 176 -17.38 3.52 -10.91
C LEU A 176 -17.76 5.01 -10.77
N ARG A 177 -17.91 5.74 -11.89
CA ARG A 177 -18.37 7.15 -11.89
C ARG A 177 -19.81 7.30 -11.45
N ALA A 178 -20.65 6.30 -11.75
CA ALA A 178 -22.08 6.33 -11.47
C ALA A 178 -22.44 5.89 -10.04
N LEU A 179 -21.46 5.39 -9.27
CA LEU A 179 -21.70 4.95 -7.89
C LEU A 179 -22.08 6.12 -6.98
N PRO A 180 -22.98 5.89 -5.99
CA PRO A 180 -23.27 6.88 -4.97
C PRO A 180 -22.03 7.13 -4.09
N PRO A 181 -22.01 8.23 -3.32
CA PRO A 181 -20.94 8.48 -2.36
C PRO A 181 -20.73 7.28 -1.41
N LEU A 182 -19.48 6.83 -1.32
CA LEU A 182 -19.07 5.74 -0.43
C LEU A 182 -18.41 6.27 0.85
N PRO A 183 -18.33 5.45 1.92
CA PRO A 183 -17.64 5.83 3.15
C PRO A 183 -16.20 6.33 2.88
N LEU A 184 -15.88 7.51 3.38
CA LEU A 184 -14.57 8.15 3.22
C LEU A 184 -13.64 7.78 4.38
N ALA A 185 -12.34 7.68 4.08
CA ALA A 185 -11.28 7.37 5.03
C ALA A 185 -9.98 8.07 4.62
N TYR A 186 -9.04 8.19 5.56
CA TYR A 186 -7.63 8.32 5.20
C TYR A 186 -7.07 6.90 5.04
N ILE A 187 -6.80 6.53 3.79
CA ILE A 187 -6.46 5.16 3.41
C ILE A 187 -4.94 4.98 3.36
N HIS A 188 -4.47 3.75 3.55
CA HIS A 188 -3.07 3.35 3.35
C HIS A 188 -2.65 3.55 1.88
N GLY A 189 -3.54 3.18 0.96
CA GLY A 189 -3.40 3.32 -0.49
C GLY A 189 -2.53 2.27 -1.18
N ASP A 190 -2.03 1.28 -0.41
CA ASP A 190 -1.16 0.19 -0.88
C ASP A 190 -1.19 -1.00 0.11
N ALA A 191 -2.39 -1.33 0.61
CA ALA A 191 -2.59 -2.37 1.63
C ALA A 191 -2.70 -3.78 0.98
N TRP A 192 -1.64 -4.58 1.13
CA TRP A 192 -1.57 -5.99 0.70
C TRP A 192 -0.40 -6.73 1.35
N ASP A 193 -0.27 -8.03 1.08
CA ASP A 193 0.65 -8.98 1.71
C ASP A 193 2.15 -8.59 1.70
N ARG A 194 2.59 -7.75 0.76
CA ARG A 194 3.98 -7.23 0.73
C ARG A 194 4.24 -6.17 1.80
N ASN A 195 3.21 -5.44 2.21
CA ASN A 195 3.26 -4.33 3.16
C ASN A 195 2.64 -4.69 4.52
N LEU A 196 1.98 -5.85 4.60
CA LEU A 196 1.51 -6.43 5.86
C LEU A 196 2.64 -7.20 6.52
N MET A 197 3.11 -6.75 7.67
CA MET A 197 4.09 -7.44 8.49
C MET A 197 3.40 -8.42 9.42
N TRP A 198 4.02 -9.57 9.65
CA TRP A 198 3.61 -10.54 10.68
C TRP A 198 4.79 -11.01 11.51
N SER A 199 4.61 -10.98 12.83
CA SER A 199 5.55 -11.52 13.81
C SER A 199 4.93 -12.75 14.48
N SER A 200 5.36 -13.95 14.11
CA SER A 200 4.90 -15.18 14.81
C SER A 200 5.32 -15.20 16.28
N ALA A 201 6.47 -14.61 16.63
CA ALA A 201 6.92 -14.54 18.03
C ALA A 201 6.01 -13.65 18.89
N GLN A 202 5.52 -12.54 18.33
CA GLN A 202 4.65 -11.58 19.04
C GLN A 202 3.16 -11.79 18.73
N GLN A 203 2.84 -12.71 17.81
CA GLN A 203 1.50 -12.90 17.24
C GLN A 203 0.85 -11.57 16.84
N GLN A 204 1.64 -10.70 16.20
CA GLN A 204 1.27 -9.30 15.91
C GLN A 204 1.41 -8.99 14.42
N ALA A 205 0.41 -8.31 13.86
CA ALA A 205 0.46 -7.68 12.56
C ALA A 205 0.85 -6.19 12.64
N GLY A 206 1.39 -5.66 11.54
CA GLY A 206 1.64 -4.23 11.37
C GLY A 206 1.67 -3.84 9.89
N TRP A 207 1.38 -2.58 9.57
CA TRP A 207 1.46 -2.05 8.20
C TRP A 207 2.72 -1.23 8.01
N ILE A 208 3.36 -1.35 6.84
CA ILE A 208 4.50 -0.53 6.42
C ILE A 208 4.24 0.12 5.07
N ASP A 209 5.07 1.09 4.70
CA ASP A 209 5.04 1.76 3.39
C ASP A 209 3.78 2.62 3.13
N PHE A 210 3.70 3.76 3.82
CA PHE A 210 2.56 4.68 3.77
C PHE A 210 2.68 5.73 2.64
N GLU A 211 3.54 5.53 1.65
CA GLU A 211 3.82 6.53 0.59
C GLU A 211 2.63 6.78 -0.36
N ARG A 212 1.64 5.88 -0.34
CA ARG A 212 0.40 5.99 -1.11
C ARG A 212 -0.77 6.50 -0.28
N SER A 213 -0.55 6.81 1.00
CA SER A 213 -1.62 7.23 1.91
C SER A 213 -2.21 8.56 1.51
N ARG A 214 -3.54 8.65 1.58
CA ARG A 214 -4.31 9.81 1.11
C ARG A 214 -5.76 9.76 1.60
N PRO A 215 -6.48 10.89 1.61
CA PRO A 215 -7.94 10.89 1.70
C PRO A 215 -8.57 10.20 0.48
N ALA A 216 -9.50 9.27 0.70
CA ALA A 216 -10.14 8.50 -0.37
C ALA A 216 -11.42 7.79 0.13
N ALA A 217 -12.09 7.06 -0.75
CA ALA A 217 -13.09 6.07 -0.32
C ALA A 217 -12.38 4.90 0.38
N ALA A 218 -12.87 4.51 1.57
CA ALA A 218 -12.28 3.46 2.40
C ALA A 218 -12.13 2.12 1.67
N VAL A 219 -13.05 1.85 0.73
CA VAL A 219 -13.06 0.62 -0.06
C VAL A 219 -11.79 0.41 -0.89
N GLN A 220 -11.07 1.48 -1.23
CA GLN A 220 -9.87 1.39 -2.06
C GLN A 220 -8.73 0.58 -1.44
N ASP A 221 -8.64 0.50 -0.10
CA ASP A 221 -7.61 -0.32 0.55
C ASP A 221 -7.86 -1.83 0.48
N PHE A 222 -9.08 -2.26 0.13
CA PHE A 222 -9.38 -3.68 -0.01
C PHE A 222 -9.05 -4.23 -1.41
N VAL A 223 -8.84 -3.36 -2.40
CA VAL A 223 -8.67 -3.75 -3.81
C VAL A 223 -7.45 -4.65 -4.02
N LEU A 224 -6.28 -4.26 -3.48
CA LEU A 224 -5.06 -5.04 -3.71
C LEU A 224 -5.12 -6.40 -3.00
N MET A 225 -5.72 -6.50 -1.81
CA MET A 225 -5.93 -7.77 -1.14
C MET A 225 -6.91 -8.68 -1.89
N ALA A 226 -8.01 -8.10 -2.40
CA ALA A 226 -8.98 -8.80 -3.26
C ALA A 226 -8.29 -9.40 -4.50
N CYS A 227 -7.48 -8.60 -5.20
CA CYS A 227 -6.70 -9.01 -6.37
C CYS A 227 -5.50 -9.93 -6.05
N SER A 228 -5.24 -10.27 -4.78
CA SER A 228 -4.08 -11.07 -4.39
C SER A 228 -4.44 -12.13 -3.35
N ALA A 229 -4.11 -11.92 -2.07
CA ALA A 229 -4.21 -12.91 -1.02
C ALA A 229 -5.62 -13.49 -0.83
N TRP A 230 -6.67 -12.74 -1.20
CA TRP A 230 -8.05 -13.21 -1.07
C TRP A 230 -8.56 -13.98 -2.29
N THR A 231 -7.80 -13.96 -3.39
CA THR A 231 -8.13 -14.76 -4.57
C THR A 231 -8.17 -16.23 -4.15
N ASP A 232 -9.36 -16.81 -4.23
CA ASP A 232 -9.66 -18.19 -3.83
C ASP A 232 -9.49 -18.49 -2.32
N ARG A 233 -9.43 -17.43 -1.49
CA ARG A 233 -9.30 -17.49 -0.03
C ARG A 233 -10.36 -16.62 0.67
N PRO A 234 -11.66 -17.00 0.58
CA PRO A 234 -12.75 -16.26 1.20
C PRO A 234 -12.64 -16.21 2.73
N ASP A 235 -11.94 -17.16 3.34
CA ASP A 235 -11.63 -17.20 4.77
C ASP A 235 -10.77 -16.00 5.21
N LEU A 236 -9.77 -15.60 4.41
CA LEU A 236 -8.90 -14.46 4.71
C LEU A 236 -9.64 -13.13 4.54
N ARG A 237 -10.47 -13.01 3.49
CA ARG A 237 -11.37 -11.87 3.30
C ARG A 237 -12.32 -11.72 4.49
N ALA A 238 -12.99 -12.80 4.88
CA ALA A 238 -13.91 -12.81 6.01
C ALA A 238 -13.20 -12.44 7.32
N ALA A 239 -12.01 -12.99 7.57
CA ALA A 239 -11.21 -12.68 8.75
C ALA A 239 -10.83 -11.19 8.80
N CYS A 240 -10.39 -10.63 7.68
CA CYS A 240 -10.06 -9.21 7.59
C CYS A 240 -11.28 -8.32 7.83
N LEU A 241 -12.42 -8.58 7.19
CA LEU A 241 -13.64 -7.78 7.37
C LEU A 241 -14.21 -7.91 8.78
N GLN A 242 -14.10 -9.10 9.40
CA GLN A 242 -14.42 -9.30 10.82
C GLN A 242 -13.54 -8.41 11.71
N GLY A 243 -12.23 -8.36 11.45
CA GLY A 243 -11.31 -7.49 12.17
C GLY A 243 -11.54 -6.00 11.92
N TYR A 244 -11.94 -5.65 10.70
CA TYR A 244 -12.32 -4.28 10.31
C TYR A 244 -13.60 -3.82 11.00
N GLY A 245 -14.42 -4.76 11.48
CA GLY A 245 -15.63 -4.50 12.27
C GLY A 245 -16.91 -4.37 11.45
N ARG A 246 -16.85 -4.53 10.11
CA ARG A 246 -18.02 -4.58 9.25
C ARG A 246 -17.73 -5.25 7.90
N ASN A 247 -18.78 -5.78 7.28
CA ASN A 247 -18.74 -6.20 5.89
C ASN A 247 -18.80 -4.99 4.94
N LEU A 248 -18.43 -5.24 3.68
CA LEU A 248 -18.61 -4.29 2.58
C LEU A 248 -20.08 -4.26 2.15
N THR A 249 -20.63 -3.08 1.89
CA THR A 249 -21.96 -2.95 1.28
C THR A 249 -21.95 -3.45 -0.17
N PRO A 250 -23.12 -3.71 -0.80
CA PRO A 250 -23.17 -4.05 -2.22
C PRO A 250 -22.46 -3.05 -3.13
N GLU A 251 -22.58 -1.75 -2.84
CA GLU A 251 -21.94 -0.67 -3.61
C GLU A 251 -20.42 -0.68 -3.43
N GLU A 252 -19.93 -0.92 -2.20
CA GLU A 252 -18.49 -1.09 -1.95
C GLU A 252 -17.96 -2.34 -2.67
N GLN A 253 -18.69 -3.46 -2.63
CA GLN A 253 -18.28 -4.67 -3.36
C GLN A 253 -18.20 -4.43 -4.86
N HIS A 254 -19.17 -3.70 -5.42
CA HIS A 254 -19.15 -3.30 -6.82
C HIS A 254 -17.97 -2.37 -7.14
N ALA A 255 -17.69 -1.42 -6.25
CA ALA A 255 -16.54 -0.53 -6.38
C ALA A 255 -15.21 -1.30 -6.39
N VAL A 256 -15.05 -2.34 -5.56
CA VAL A 256 -13.86 -3.21 -5.57
C VAL A 256 -13.65 -3.81 -6.96
N GLY A 257 -14.69 -4.37 -7.58
CA GLY A 257 -14.60 -4.95 -8.93
C GLY A 257 -14.19 -3.91 -9.98
N CYS A 258 -14.78 -2.71 -9.94
CA CYS A 258 -14.44 -1.64 -10.86
C CYS A 258 -13.00 -1.13 -10.69
N LEU A 259 -12.58 -0.92 -9.43
CA LEU A 259 -11.23 -0.49 -9.10
C LEU A 259 -10.18 -1.57 -9.42
N ALA A 260 -10.52 -2.85 -9.27
CA ALA A 260 -9.68 -3.98 -9.63
C ALA A 260 -9.37 -4.00 -11.13
N ALA A 261 -10.33 -3.64 -11.99
CA ALA A 261 -10.09 -3.52 -13.42
C ALA A 261 -9.06 -2.42 -13.75
N ILE A 262 -9.18 -1.27 -13.09
CA ILE A 262 -8.25 -0.14 -13.27
C ILE A 262 -6.85 -0.52 -12.75
N ASP A 263 -6.77 -1.17 -11.59
CA ASP A 263 -5.51 -1.69 -11.04
C ASP A 263 -4.88 -2.75 -11.96
N ALA A 264 -5.68 -3.63 -12.57
CA ALA A 264 -5.19 -4.64 -13.51
C ALA A 264 -4.49 -4.00 -14.73
N VAL A 265 -5.08 -2.96 -15.33
CA VAL A 265 -4.42 -2.21 -16.42
C VAL A 265 -3.15 -1.54 -15.93
N SER A 266 -3.18 -0.92 -14.75
CA SER A 266 -1.99 -0.32 -14.13
C SER A 266 -0.86 -1.33 -13.96
N CYS A 267 -1.16 -2.54 -13.48
CA CYS A 267 -0.21 -3.63 -13.35
C CYS A 267 0.42 -4.04 -14.68
N LEU A 268 -0.38 -4.17 -15.74
CA LEU A 268 0.11 -4.54 -17.07
C LEU A 268 1.00 -3.45 -17.67
N VAL A 269 0.72 -2.17 -17.39
CA VAL A 269 1.54 -1.03 -17.83
C VAL A 269 2.86 -0.95 -17.06
N TRP A 270 2.81 -1.07 -15.73
CA TRP A 270 3.96 -0.77 -14.86
C TRP A 270 4.81 -1.97 -14.53
N GLY A 271 4.25 -3.19 -14.44
CA GLY A 271 5.01 -4.40 -14.14
C GLY A 271 6.22 -4.60 -15.06
N PRO A 272 6.06 -4.55 -16.40
CA PRO A 272 7.20 -4.68 -17.32
C PRO A 272 8.20 -3.53 -17.21
N ARG A 273 7.74 -2.31 -16.92
CA ARG A 273 8.61 -1.12 -16.76
C ARG A 273 9.43 -1.16 -15.47
N LEU A 274 8.95 -1.88 -14.48
CA LEU A 274 9.58 -2.02 -13.17
C LEU A 274 10.30 -3.37 -13.02
N ASP A 275 10.34 -4.20 -14.07
CA ASP A 275 10.85 -5.57 -14.05
C ASP A 275 10.24 -6.40 -12.90
N ASP A 276 8.93 -6.22 -12.68
CA ASP A 276 8.17 -6.85 -11.59
C ASP A 276 7.14 -7.84 -12.18
N PRO A 277 7.55 -9.10 -12.44
CA PRO A 277 6.69 -10.10 -13.07
C PRO A 277 5.48 -10.48 -12.20
N ASP A 278 5.59 -10.34 -10.87
CA ASP A 278 4.50 -10.60 -9.94
C ASP A 278 3.37 -9.59 -10.13
N VAL A 279 3.72 -8.31 -10.29
CA VAL A 279 2.76 -7.24 -10.61
C VAL A 279 2.08 -7.52 -11.94
N THR A 280 2.84 -7.84 -13.00
CA THR A 280 2.26 -8.18 -14.31
C THR A 280 1.32 -9.38 -14.23
N ALA A 281 1.74 -10.46 -13.56
CA ALA A 281 0.96 -11.69 -13.44
C ALA A 281 -0.33 -11.45 -12.63
N ARG A 282 -0.28 -10.64 -11.57
CA ARG A 282 -1.46 -10.21 -10.83
C ARG A 282 -2.45 -9.48 -11.74
N GLY A 283 -1.98 -8.48 -12.49
CA GLY A 283 -2.82 -7.71 -13.40
C GLY A 283 -3.52 -8.60 -14.44
N ARG A 284 -2.77 -9.53 -15.04
CA ARG A 284 -3.32 -10.50 -15.99
C ARG A 284 -4.40 -11.38 -15.36
N ARG A 285 -4.11 -12.02 -14.22
CA ARG A 285 -5.08 -12.87 -13.50
C ARG A 285 -6.36 -12.13 -13.12
N THR A 286 -6.25 -10.90 -12.62
CA THR A 286 -7.41 -10.08 -12.28
C THR A 286 -8.26 -9.80 -13.52
N LEU A 287 -7.64 -9.42 -14.64
CA LEU A 287 -8.36 -9.14 -15.88
C LEU A 287 -9.05 -10.38 -16.45
N ASP A 288 -8.37 -11.53 -16.45
CA ASP A 288 -8.93 -12.81 -16.92
C ASP A 288 -10.18 -13.21 -16.11
N ARG A 289 -10.15 -13.04 -14.78
CA ARG A 289 -11.31 -13.31 -13.91
C ARG A 289 -12.48 -12.38 -14.19
N LEU A 290 -12.20 -11.08 -14.37
CA LEU A 290 -13.23 -10.10 -14.71
C LEU A 290 -13.87 -10.41 -16.08
N MET A 291 -13.07 -10.80 -17.07
CA MET A 291 -13.56 -11.24 -18.39
C MET A 291 -14.43 -12.49 -18.31
N ALA A 292 -14.14 -13.40 -17.36
CA ALA A 292 -14.94 -14.59 -17.10
C ALA A 292 -16.19 -14.33 -16.23
N GLY A 293 -16.44 -13.08 -15.82
CA GLY A 293 -17.55 -12.73 -14.92
C GLY A 293 -17.36 -13.19 -13.47
N VAL A 294 -16.13 -13.55 -13.09
CA VAL A 294 -15.78 -13.94 -11.72
C VAL A 294 -15.39 -12.67 -10.95
N LEU A 295 -16.23 -12.29 -9.99
CA LEU A 295 -15.94 -11.16 -9.11
C LEU A 295 -14.67 -11.40 -8.29
N VAL A 296 -13.95 -10.30 -8.03
CA VAL A 296 -12.76 -10.23 -7.18
C VAL A 296 -13.17 -10.14 -5.71
#